data_AF-C5P9P5-F1
#
_entry.id   AF-C5P9P5-F1
#
_cell.length_a   1.000
_cell.length_b   1.000
_cell.length_c   1.000
_cell.angle_alpha   90.00
_cell.angle_beta   90.00
_cell.angle_gamma   90.00
#
_symmetry.space_group_name_H-M   'P 1'
#
loop_
_entity.id
_entity.type
_entity.pdbx_description
1 polymer ?
#
loop_
_entity_poly.entity_id
_entity_poly.type
_entity_poly.pdbx_seq_one_letter_code
_entity_poly.pdbx_strand_id
1 'polypeptide(L)'
;MAAIWETIGFSLRAYSTQNLRSIGPVVPSQLLIILSPLWLNAFVYMVLGRMIYFFLPEKRCFGISAKKLTMLFVILDITAFLVQGTGGSMLSGDDPKTVNLGKYIYMGGIGFQEFFILIFFALAVRFHYKMNYVETIHPPAYRWRPLLYTVYAGLVLITIRVIYRLCEYSQGVDTPLSKSETAFYVLDAATMAVAIFLFSIFHPGRFLVGPDSEFPKKQKKSKANRNRDDTKSESRRSKRWVRRRTEKNDVELSTEAEQFAAQELGQHELLERPSPGSAPGQNWGYR
;
A
#
# COMPACT_ATOMS: atom_id res chain seq x y z
N MET A 1 -13.33 -13.80 8.25
CA MET A 1 -13.64 -12.39 7.94
C MET A 1 -14.35 -12.26 6.59
N ALA A 2 -13.74 -12.64 5.46
CA ALA A 2 -14.41 -12.64 4.13
C ALA A 2 -15.79 -13.32 4.15
N ALA A 3 -15.86 -14.59 4.57
CA ALA A 3 -17.12 -15.34 4.68
C ALA A 3 -18.20 -14.66 5.55
N ILE A 4 -17.80 -14.03 6.65
CA ILE A 4 -18.74 -13.36 7.56
C ILE A 4 -19.33 -12.12 6.87
N TRP A 5 -18.48 -11.34 6.19
CA TRP A 5 -18.90 -10.12 5.49
C TRP A 5 -19.76 -10.44 4.28
N GLU A 6 -19.46 -11.52 3.58
CA GLU A 6 -20.26 -12.02 2.47
C GLU A 6 -21.64 -12.48 2.94
N THR A 7 -21.71 -13.31 3.99
CA THR A 7 -22.98 -13.76 4.55
C THR A 7 -23.83 -12.59 5.05
N ILE A 8 -23.23 -11.60 5.73
CA ILE A 8 -23.93 -10.41 6.20
C ILE A 8 -24.39 -9.55 5.00
N GLY A 9 -23.54 -9.38 3.99
CA GLY A 9 -23.86 -8.63 2.77
C GLY A 9 -25.05 -9.22 2.01
N PHE A 10 -25.07 -10.54 1.81
CA PHE A 10 -26.20 -11.24 1.18
C PHE A 10 -27.45 -11.25 2.06
N SER A 11 -27.31 -11.38 3.37
CA SER A 11 -28.44 -11.30 4.31
C SER A 11 -29.11 -9.92 4.29
N LEU A 12 -28.30 -8.85 4.27
CA LEU A 12 -28.79 -7.47 4.15
C LEU A 12 -29.38 -7.19 2.77
N ARG A 13 -28.85 -7.80 1.71
CA ARG A 13 -29.40 -7.68 0.34
C ARG A 13 -30.76 -8.39 0.22
N ALA A 14 -30.91 -9.57 0.81
CA ALA A 14 -32.19 -10.28 0.89
C ALA A 14 -33.24 -9.48 1.68
N TYR A 15 -32.80 -8.80 2.76
CA TYR A 15 -33.66 -7.89 3.52
C TYR A 15 -34.00 -6.60 2.74
N SER A 16 -33.05 -6.05 1.97
CA SER A 16 -33.29 -4.83 1.18
C SER A 16 -34.24 -5.05 0.00
N THR A 17 -34.39 -6.29 -0.47
CA THR A 17 -35.36 -6.66 -1.52
C THR A 17 -36.82 -6.50 -1.04
N GLN A 18 -37.06 -6.45 0.27
CA GLN A 18 -38.39 -6.21 0.84
C GLN A 18 -38.68 -4.73 1.09
N ASN A 19 -37.67 -3.86 1.06
CA ASN A 19 -37.76 -2.42 1.37
C ASN A 19 -36.92 -1.57 0.39
N LEU A 20 -37.23 -1.65 -0.90
CA LEU A 20 -36.50 -0.97 -2.01
C LEU A 20 -36.40 0.56 -1.85
N ARG A 21 -37.22 1.19 -0.99
CA ARG A 21 -37.31 2.65 -0.85
C ARG A 21 -36.41 3.23 0.26
N SER A 22 -35.72 2.39 1.03
CA SER A 22 -34.79 2.85 2.07
C SER A 22 -33.34 2.69 1.60
N ILE A 23 -32.60 3.80 1.56
CA ILE A 23 -31.17 3.83 1.18
C ILE A 23 -30.31 3.15 2.27
N GLY A 24 -30.81 3.12 3.51
CA GLY A 24 -30.12 2.64 4.70
C GLY A 24 -29.57 1.19 4.64
N PRO A 25 -30.31 0.18 4.16
CA PRO A 25 -29.82 -1.20 4.07
C PRO A 25 -29.13 -1.53 2.75
N VAL A 26 -29.45 -0.81 1.67
CA VAL A 26 -28.94 -1.08 0.32
C VAL A 26 -27.45 -0.76 0.23
N VAL A 27 -27.04 0.44 0.65
CA VAL A 27 -25.63 0.89 0.55
C VAL A 27 -24.67 0.00 1.36
N PRO A 28 -24.93 -0.34 2.64
CA PRO A 28 -24.06 -1.24 3.40
C PRO A 28 -23.99 -2.66 2.83
N SER A 29 -25.10 -3.20 2.31
CA SER A 29 -25.11 -4.54 1.69
C SER A 29 -24.17 -4.60 0.48
N GLN A 30 -24.18 -3.56 -0.34
CA GLN A 30 -23.40 -3.47 -1.56
C GLN A 30 -21.92 -3.28 -1.24
N LEU A 31 -21.60 -2.42 -0.27
CA LEU A 31 -20.23 -2.24 0.21
C LEU A 31 -19.64 -3.55 0.77
N LEU A 32 -20.39 -4.28 1.61
CA LEU A 32 -19.92 -5.54 2.18
C LEU A 32 -19.64 -6.61 1.12
N ILE A 33 -20.50 -6.70 0.09
CA ILE A 33 -20.30 -7.61 -1.04
C ILE A 33 -19.06 -7.20 -1.86
N ILE A 34 -18.82 -5.91 -2.07
CA ILE A 34 -17.63 -5.43 -2.81
C ILE A 34 -16.34 -5.55 -1.97
N LEU A 35 -16.43 -5.46 -0.64
CA LEU A 35 -15.29 -5.58 0.27
C LEU A 35 -14.87 -7.04 0.51
N SER A 36 -15.79 -8.02 0.44
CA SER A 36 -15.47 -9.44 0.69
C SER A 36 -14.31 -9.98 -0.19
N PRO A 37 -14.27 -9.74 -1.50
CA PRO A 37 -13.18 -10.20 -2.38
C PRO A 37 -11.80 -9.66 -2.01
N LEU A 38 -11.72 -8.41 -1.50
CA LEU A 38 -10.45 -7.81 -1.10
C LEU A 38 -9.80 -8.58 0.05
N TRP A 39 -10.63 -9.08 0.98
CA TRP A 39 -10.15 -9.92 2.08
C TRP A 39 -9.64 -11.27 1.59
N LEU A 40 -10.30 -11.85 0.58
CA LEU A 40 -9.88 -13.11 -0.01
C LEU A 40 -8.56 -12.93 -0.78
N ASN A 41 -8.43 -11.89 -1.60
CA ASN A 41 -7.16 -11.53 -2.27
C ASN A 41 -6.02 -11.39 -1.26
N ALA A 42 -6.22 -10.59 -0.21
CA ALA A 42 -5.23 -10.39 0.83
C ALA A 42 -4.82 -11.71 1.50
N PHE A 43 -5.77 -12.62 1.72
CA PHE A 43 -5.50 -13.94 2.29
C PHE A 43 -4.65 -14.80 1.34
N VAL A 44 -5.02 -14.89 0.06
CA VAL A 44 -4.25 -15.63 -0.96
C VAL A 44 -2.82 -15.10 -1.04
N TYR A 45 -2.66 -13.78 -1.03
CA TYR A 45 -1.36 -13.13 -1.04
C TYR A 45 -0.52 -13.52 0.17
N MET A 46 -1.11 -13.44 1.38
CA MET A 46 -0.43 -13.83 2.61
C MET A 46 -0.06 -15.32 2.64
N VAL A 47 -0.90 -16.21 2.12
CA VAL A 47 -0.62 -17.65 2.03
C VAL A 47 0.61 -17.89 1.15
N LEU A 48 0.61 -17.37 -0.08
CA LEU A 48 1.77 -17.54 -0.97
C LEU A 48 3.03 -16.87 -0.39
N GLY A 49 2.90 -15.69 0.21
CA GLY A 49 4.03 -15.02 0.87
C GLY A 49 4.63 -15.84 2.01
N ARG A 50 3.80 -16.55 2.79
CA ARG A 50 4.26 -17.51 3.81
C ARG A 50 4.90 -18.74 3.19
N MET A 51 4.36 -19.27 2.08
CA MET A 51 4.97 -20.38 1.36
C MET A 51 6.36 -20.01 0.85
N ILE A 52 6.51 -18.83 0.23
CA ILE A 52 7.81 -18.31 -0.21
C ILE A 52 8.77 -18.18 0.97
N TYR A 53 8.31 -17.66 2.12
CA TYR A 53 9.16 -17.49 3.30
C TYR A 53 9.60 -18.81 3.93
N PHE A 54 8.71 -19.81 3.97
CA PHE A 54 8.94 -21.09 4.63
C PHE A 54 9.73 -22.08 3.77
N PHE A 55 9.45 -22.12 2.47
CA PHE A 55 10.03 -23.12 1.57
C PHE A 55 11.26 -22.65 0.80
N LEU A 56 11.50 -21.34 0.61
CA LEU A 56 12.76 -20.88 0.00
C LEU A 56 13.83 -20.62 1.08
N PRO A 57 15.02 -21.25 0.98
CA PRO A 57 16.13 -21.01 1.91
C PRO A 57 16.60 -19.55 1.94
N GLU A 58 16.38 -18.81 0.84
CA GLU A 58 16.75 -17.39 0.72
C GLU A 58 15.75 -16.42 1.39
N LYS A 59 14.54 -16.89 1.81
CA LYS A 59 13.44 -16.07 2.37
C LYS A 59 13.05 -14.84 1.50
N ARG A 60 13.47 -14.84 0.24
CA ARG A 60 13.37 -13.74 -0.72
C ARG A 60 12.95 -14.31 -2.07
N CYS A 61 12.05 -13.60 -2.73
CA CYS A 61 11.77 -13.79 -4.14
C CYS A 61 12.10 -12.45 -4.82
N PHE A 62 12.92 -12.46 -5.88
CA PHE A 62 13.41 -11.24 -6.53
C PHE A 62 14.26 -10.30 -5.64
N GLY A 63 14.93 -10.80 -4.60
CA GLY A 63 15.71 -9.96 -3.67
C GLY A 63 14.86 -9.13 -2.70
N ILE A 64 13.52 -9.15 -2.85
CA ILE A 64 12.56 -8.50 -1.95
C ILE A 64 12.00 -9.56 -0.99
N SER A 65 11.86 -9.17 0.28
CA SER A 65 11.22 -10.05 1.28
C SER A 65 9.77 -10.30 0.89
N ALA A 66 9.34 -11.56 0.92
CA ALA A 66 7.97 -11.98 0.58
C ALA A 66 6.88 -11.18 1.33
N LYS A 67 7.20 -10.72 2.55
CA LYS A 67 6.33 -9.86 3.36
C LYS A 67 6.12 -8.46 2.77
N LYS A 68 7.16 -7.84 2.21
CA LYS A 68 7.05 -6.52 1.59
C LYS A 68 6.26 -6.60 0.28
N LEU A 69 6.51 -7.66 -0.48
CA LEU A 69 5.83 -7.92 -1.73
C LEU A 69 4.32 -8.13 -1.52
N THR A 70 3.93 -8.99 -0.57
CA THR A 70 2.51 -9.19 -0.21
C THR A 70 1.85 -7.93 0.35
N MET A 71 2.55 -7.15 1.19
CA MET A 71 2.03 -5.88 1.70
C MET A 71 1.82 -4.85 0.58
N LEU A 72 2.73 -4.79 -0.40
CA LEU A 72 2.60 -3.92 -1.57
C LEU A 72 1.33 -4.26 -2.38
N PHE A 73 1.11 -5.54 -2.67
CA PHE A 73 -0.07 -5.97 -3.42
C PHE A 73 -1.39 -5.63 -2.71
N VAL A 74 -1.45 -5.79 -1.38
CA VAL A 74 -2.64 -5.39 -0.61
C VAL A 74 -2.89 -3.89 -0.67
N ILE A 75 -1.84 -3.06 -0.60
CA ILE A 75 -1.97 -1.60 -0.71
C ILE A 75 -2.45 -1.20 -2.12
N LEU A 76 -1.94 -1.86 -3.16
CA LEU A 76 -2.38 -1.64 -4.53
C LEU A 76 -3.85 -2.02 -4.74
N ASP A 77 -4.31 -3.16 -4.19
CA ASP A 77 -5.72 -3.56 -4.24
C ASP A 77 -6.64 -2.55 -3.52
N ILE A 78 -6.23 -2.05 -2.35
CA ILE A 78 -6.98 -0.99 -1.64
C ILE A 78 -7.05 0.29 -2.48
N THR A 79 -5.95 0.65 -3.14
CA THR A 79 -5.90 1.84 -4.00
C THR A 79 -6.81 1.66 -5.21
N ALA A 80 -6.79 0.50 -5.86
CA ALA A 80 -7.70 0.15 -6.95
C ALA A 80 -9.17 0.20 -6.50
N PHE A 81 -9.47 -0.29 -5.30
CA PHE A 81 -10.81 -0.22 -4.71
C PHE A 81 -11.27 1.23 -4.48
N LEU A 82 -10.40 2.13 -4.00
CA LEU A 82 -10.75 3.55 -3.83
C LEU A 82 -11.02 4.24 -5.17
N VAL A 83 -10.25 3.91 -6.21
CA VAL A 83 -10.48 4.39 -7.58
C VAL A 83 -11.82 3.87 -8.10
N GLN A 84 -12.13 2.59 -7.90
CA GLN A 84 -13.42 2.00 -8.27
C GLN A 84 -14.59 2.63 -7.48
N GLY A 85 -14.43 2.87 -6.17
CA GLY A 85 -15.44 3.54 -5.36
C GLY A 85 -15.74 4.96 -5.84
N THR A 86 -14.70 5.68 -6.26
CA THR A 86 -14.83 7.03 -6.84
C THR A 86 -15.48 6.98 -8.22
N GLY A 87 -15.03 6.09 -9.11
CA GLY A 87 -15.64 5.91 -10.42
C GLY A 87 -17.10 5.45 -10.32
N GLY A 88 -17.41 4.57 -9.35
CA GLY A 88 -18.74 4.03 -9.10
C GLY A 88 -19.74 5.05 -8.55
N SER A 89 -19.31 5.96 -7.67
CA SER A 89 -20.19 7.02 -7.16
C SER A 89 -20.60 8.00 -8.27
N MET A 90 -19.70 8.28 -9.22
CA MET A 90 -19.95 9.15 -10.37
C MET A 90 -20.99 8.56 -11.36
N LEU A 91 -21.25 7.25 -11.29
CA LEU A 91 -22.30 6.61 -12.11
C LEU A 91 -23.71 6.93 -11.64
N SER A 92 -23.87 7.47 -10.44
CA SER A 92 -25.17 7.87 -9.88
C SER A 92 -25.53 9.33 -10.19
N GLY A 93 -24.70 10.05 -10.95
CA GLY A 93 -24.94 11.44 -11.33
C GLY A 93 -25.88 11.57 -12.54
N ASP A 94 -26.56 12.72 -12.65
CA ASP A 94 -27.53 12.99 -13.72
C ASP A 94 -26.87 13.41 -15.05
N ASP A 95 -25.62 13.89 -15.04
CA ASP A 95 -24.90 14.32 -16.25
C ASP A 95 -24.28 13.12 -16.99
N PRO A 96 -24.66 12.85 -18.26
CA PRO A 96 -24.09 11.78 -19.07
C PRO A 96 -22.57 11.84 -19.19
N LYS A 97 -21.96 13.04 -19.16
CA LYS A 97 -20.50 13.19 -19.21
C LYS A 97 -19.83 12.67 -17.93
N THR A 98 -20.40 12.98 -16.77
CA THR A 98 -19.92 12.50 -15.46
C THR A 98 -20.08 11.00 -15.34
N VAL A 99 -21.20 10.45 -15.82
CA VAL A 99 -21.43 9.00 -15.84
C VAL A 99 -20.39 8.27 -16.71
N ASN A 100 -20.13 8.76 -17.92
CA ASN A 100 -19.13 8.13 -18.81
C ASN A 100 -17.71 8.24 -18.25
N LEU A 101 -17.36 9.38 -17.66
CA LEU A 101 -16.08 9.53 -16.96
C LEU A 101 -15.96 8.55 -15.79
N GLY A 102 -17.04 8.40 -14.99
CA GLY A 102 -17.13 7.43 -13.91
C GLY A 102 -16.89 5.99 -14.38
N LYS A 103 -17.48 5.60 -15.52
CA LYS A 103 -17.25 4.27 -16.14
C LYS A 103 -15.78 4.04 -16.46
N TYR A 104 -15.11 5.00 -17.11
CA TYR A 104 -13.69 4.86 -17.44
C TYR A 104 -12.79 4.79 -16.21
N ILE A 105 -13.06 5.60 -15.17
CA ILE A 105 -12.34 5.55 -13.90
C ILE A 105 -12.53 4.17 -13.23
N TYR A 106 -13.76 3.68 -13.20
CA TYR A 106 -14.10 2.38 -12.64
C TYR A 106 -13.40 1.22 -13.38
N MET A 107 -13.50 1.20 -14.71
CA MET A 107 -12.85 0.20 -15.56
C MET A 107 -11.31 0.27 -15.44
N GLY A 108 -10.74 1.47 -15.34
CA GLY A 108 -9.31 1.67 -15.11
C GLY A 108 -8.86 1.05 -13.78
N GLY A 109 -9.65 1.22 -12.71
CA GLY A 109 -9.38 0.60 -11.42
C GLY A 109 -9.41 -0.94 -11.45
N ILE A 110 -10.36 -1.53 -12.18
CA ILE A 110 -10.43 -2.99 -12.37
C ILE A 110 -9.25 -3.50 -13.20
N GLY A 111 -8.94 -2.86 -14.32
CA GLY A 111 -7.82 -3.27 -15.18
C GLY A 111 -6.48 -3.16 -14.48
N PHE A 112 -6.27 -2.10 -13.70
CA PHE A 112 -5.09 -1.94 -12.85
C PHE A 112 -4.98 -3.08 -11.83
N GLN A 113 -6.07 -3.43 -11.14
CA GLN A 113 -6.10 -4.54 -10.19
C GLN A 113 -5.75 -5.87 -10.86
N GLU A 114 -6.37 -6.19 -12.00
CA GLU A 114 -6.10 -7.45 -12.73
C GLU A 114 -4.64 -7.57 -13.16
N PHE A 115 -4.05 -6.47 -13.64
CA PHE A 115 -2.64 -6.46 -14.03
C PHE A 115 -1.71 -6.91 -12.90
N PHE A 116 -1.95 -6.45 -11.66
CA PHE A 116 -1.15 -6.89 -10.52
C PHE A 116 -1.45 -8.33 -10.10
N ILE A 117 -2.70 -8.78 -10.20
CA ILE A 117 -3.05 -10.19 -9.96
C ILE A 117 -2.30 -11.10 -10.94
N LEU A 118 -2.19 -10.72 -12.22
CA LEU A 118 -1.43 -11.49 -13.22
C LEU A 118 0.07 -11.50 -12.93
N ILE A 119 0.65 -10.37 -12.50
CA ILE A 119 2.04 -10.34 -12.01
C ILE A 119 2.22 -11.29 -10.82
N PHE A 120 1.25 -11.31 -9.90
CA PHE A 120 1.26 -12.18 -8.75
C PHE A 120 1.14 -13.66 -9.13
N PHE A 121 0.32 -13.98 -10.13
CA PHE A 121 0.21 -15.31 -10.71
C PHE A 121 1.54 -15.76 -11.32
N ALA A 122 2.23 -14.88 -12.06
CA ALA A 122 3.56 -15.16 -12.59
C ALA A 122 4.58 -15.43 -11.47
N LEU A 123 4.48 -14.72 -10.34
CA LEU A 123 5.30 -14.99 -9.14
C LEU A 123 4.99 -16.36 -8.53
N ALA A 124 3.72 -16.78 -8.48
CA ALA A 124 3.34 -18.12 -8.03
C ALA A 124 3.90 -19.22 -8.94
N VAL A 125 3.84 -19.02 -10.26
CA VAL A 125 4.45 -19.89 -11.27
C VAL A 125 5.97 -19.98 -11.11
N ARG A 126 6.65 -18.85 -10.90
CA ARG A 126 8.09 -18.85 -10.62
C ARG A 126 8.41 -19.58 -9.32
N PHE A 127 7.61 -19.39 -8.27
CA PHE A 127 7.76 -20.13 -7.02
C PHE A 127 7.61 -21.64 -7.24
N HIS A 128 6.64 -22.08 -8.05
CA HIS A 128 6.47 -23.47 -8.43
C HIS A 128 7.76 -24.03 -9.07
N TYR A 129 8.29 -23.37 -10.09
CA TYR A 129 9.51 -23.82 -10.77
C TYR A 129 10.70 -23.89 -9.81
N LYS A 130 10.90 -22.87 -8.98
CA LYS A 130 11.99 -22.87 -7.99
C LYS A 130 11.81 -23.95 -6.94
N MET A 131 10.58 -24.22 -6.51
CA MET A 131 10.28 -25.25 -5.53
C MET A 131 10.53 -26.65 -6.07
N ASN A 132 10.17 -26.93 -7.34
CA ASN A 132 10.50 -28.20 -7.99
C ASN A 132 12.02 -28.44 -8.04
N TYR A 133 12.81 -27.39 -8.32
CA TYR A 133 14.28 -27.49 -8.29
C TYR A 133 14.82 -27.69 -6.87
N VAL A 134 14.29 -27.00 -5.87
CA VAL A 134 14.71 -27.19 -4.48
C VAL A 134 14.34 -28.58 -3.98
N GLU A 135 13.18 -29.13 -4.35
CA GLU A 135 12.73 -30.48 -4.00
C GLU A 135 13.69 -31.57 -4.51
N THR A 136 14.33 -31.36 -5.66
CA THR A 136 15.36 -32.28 -6.16
C THR A 136 16.65 -32.28 -5.34
N ILE A 137 16.94 -31.20 -4.60
CA ILE A 137 18.18 -31.05 -3.82
C ILE A 137 17.91 -31.33 -2.33
N HIS A 138 16.79 -30.86 -1.80
CA HIS A 138 16.34 -31.01 -0.43
C HIS A 138 14.85 -31.36 -0.43
N PRO A 139 14.48 -32.65 -0.30
CA PRO A 139 13.08 -33.04 -0.27
C PRO A 139 12.41 -32.39 0.95
N PRO A 140 11.35 -31.59 0.75
CA PRO A 140 10.68 -30.90 1.84
C PRO A 140 9.98 -31.91 2.74
N ALA A 141 10.10 -31.75 4.05
CA ALA A 141 9.43 -32.60 5.04
C ALA A 141 7.89 -32.56 4.96
N TYR A 142 7.32 -31.58 4.23
CA TYR A 142 5.89 -31.33 4.15
C TYR A 142 5.40 -31.21 2.70
N ARG A 143 4.17 -31.69 2.45
CA ARG A 143 3.49 -31.62 1.15
C ARG A 143 3.10 -30.18 0.81
N TRP A 144 3.89 -29.52 -0.02
CA TRP A 144 3.68 -28.12 -0.45
C TRP A 144 2.73 -27.98 -1.65
N ARG A 145 2.61 -29.02 -2.49
CA ARG A 145 1.83 -29.00 -3.74
C ARG A 145 0.32 -28.74 -3.55
N PRO A 146 -0.39 -29.39 -2.61
CA PRO A 146 -1.83 -29.15 -2.43
C PRO A 146 -2.13 -27.70 -2.05
N LEU A 147 -1.26 -27.10 -1.24
CA LEU A 147 -1.40 -25.70 -0.83
C LEU A 147 -1.18 -24.75 -2.02
N LEU A 148 -0.20 -25.06 -2.88
CA LEU A 148 0.05 -24.27 -4.08
C LEU A 148 -1.11 -24.38 -5.08
N TYR A 149 -1.67 -25.58 -5.28
CA TYR A 149 -2.85 -25.77 -6.11
C TYR A 149 -4.08 -25.02 -5.58
N THR A 150 -4.23 -24.94 -4.25
CA THR A 150 -5.30 -24.13 -3.63
C THR A 150 -5.09 -22.65 -3.92
N VAL A 151 -3.85 -22.15 -3.84
CA VAL A 151 -3.51 -20.78 -4.23
C VAL A 151 -3.81 -20.53 -5.71
N TYR A 152 -3.45 -21.45 -6.60
CA TYR A 152 -3.79 -21.34 -8.02
C TYR A 152 -5.28 -21.31 -8.28
N ALA A 153 -6.04 -22.22 -7.65
CA ALA A 153 -7.49 -22.23 -7.76
C ALA A 153 -8.09 -20.90 -7.28
N GLY A 154 -7.61 -20.37 -6.16
CA GLY A 154 -7.99 -19.05 -5.66
C GLY A 154 -7.71 -17.93 -6.66
N LEU A 155 -6.49 -17.86 -7.21
CA LEU A 155 -6.11 -16.84 -8.19
C LEU A 155 -6.96 -16.90 -9.46
N VAL A 156 -7.24 -18.11 -9.97
CA VAL A 156 -8.10 -18.29 -11.14
C VAL A 156 -9.53 -17.82 -10.87
N LEU A 157 -10.10 -18.17 -9.72
CA LEU A 157 -11.45 -17.74 -9.33
C LEU A 157 -11.55 -16.21 -9.17
N ILE A 158 -10.51 -15.58 -8.61
CA ILE A 158 -10.40 -14.12 -8.51
C ILE A 158 -10.36 -13.49 -9.92
N THR A 159 -9.48 -13.97 -10.80
CA THR A 159 -9.36 -13.45 -12.18
C THR A 159 -10.67 -13.58 -12.95
N ILE A 160 -11.37 -14.72 -12.86
CA ILE A 160 -12.68 -14.91 -13.50
C ILE A 160 -13.67 -13.82 -13.06
N ARG A 161 -13.73 -13.51 -11.76
CA ARG A 161 -14.57 -12.45 -11.22
C ARG A 161 -14.17 -11.08 -11.76
N VAL A 162 -12.88 -10.75 -11.78
CA VAL A 162 -12.39 -9.45 -12.24
C VAL A 162 -12.70 -9.25 -13.73
N ILE A 163 -12.54 -10.29 -14.56
CA ILE A 163 -12.93 -10.27 -15.98
C ILE A 163 -14.44 -10.08 -16.13
N TYR A 164 -15.26 -10.80 -15.36
CA TYR A 164 -16.72 -10.62 -15.36
C TYR A 164 -17.09 -9.16 -15.05
N ARG A 165 -16.48 -8.57 -14.02
CA ARG A 165 -16.69 -7.16 -13.65
C ARG A 165 -16.25 -6.19 -14.75
N LEU A 166 -15.16 -6.47 -15.45
CA LEU A 166 -14.73 -5.67 -16.59
C LEU A 166 -15.75 -5.75 -17.74
N CYS A 167 -16.25 -6.95 -18.06
CA CYS A 167 -17.24 -7.18 -19.11
C CYS A 167 -18.61 -6.55 -18.81
N GLU A 168 -19.07 -6.61 -17.55
CA GLU A 168 -20.31 -5.99 -17.07
C GLU A 168 -20.28 -4.47 -17.30
N TYR A 169 -19.19 -3.82 -16.91
CA TYR A 169 -19.05 -2.37 -17.03
C TYR A 169 -18.69 -1.89 -18.45
N SER A 170 -18.03 -2.73 -19.24
CA SER A 170 -17.70 -2.41 -20.65
C SER A 170 -18.92 -2.41 -21.57
N GLN A 171 -19.97 -3.19 -21.25
CA GLN A 171 -21.12 -3.39 -22.15
C GLN A 171 -22.31 -2.46 -21.88
N GLY A 172 -22.26 -1.63 -20.83
CA GLY A 172 -23.34 -0.71 -20.49
C GLY A 172 -24.63 -1.40 -20.00
N VAL A 173 -25.63 -0.60 -19.64
CA VAL A 173 -26.84 -1.01 -18.90
C VAL A 173 -27.81 -1.87 -19.73
N ASP A 174 -27.64 -1.93 -21.06
CA ASP A 174 -28.65 -2.49 -21.98
C ASP A 174 -28.36 -3.87 -22.58
N THR A 175 -27.32 -4.58 -22.13
CA THR A 175 -27.03 -5.95 -22.59
C THR A 175 -27.66 -7.04 -21.71
N PRO A 176 -27.97 -8.22 -22.27
CA PRO A 176 -28.61 -9.34 -21.54
C PRO A 176 -27.76 -9.89 -20.39
N LEU A 177 -26.45 -9.59 -20.33
CA LEU A 177 -25.60 -9.93 -19.18
C LEU A 177 -25.89 -9.10 -17.93
N SER A 178 -26.18 -7.80 -18.07
CA SER A 178 -26.59 -6.93 -16.95
C SER A 178 -28.04 -7.17 -16.51
N LYS A 179 -28.90 -7.68 -17.41
CA LYS A 179 -30.31 -8.01 -17.11
C LYS A 179 -30.52 -9.41 -16.54
N SER A 180 -29.54 -10.32 -16.71
CA SER A 180 -29.58 -11.65 -16.11
C SER A 180 -29.05 -11.61 -14.67
N GLU A 181 -29.96 -11.48 -13.70
CA GLU A 181 -29.61 -11.61 -12.28
C GLU A 181 -28.93 -12.96 -11.98
N THR A 182 -29.26 -13.99 -12.75
CA THR A 182 -28.67 -15.34 -12.62
C THR A 182 -27.18 -15.34 -12.93
N ALA A 183 -26.74 -14.63 -13.98
CA ALA A 183 -25.32 -14.53 -14.32
C ALA A 183 -24.53 -13.80 -13.23
N PHE A 184 -25.10 -12.75 -12.63
CA PHE A 184 -24.53 -12.05 -11.49
C PHE A 184 -24.34 -12.96 -10.28
N TYR A 185 -25.37 -13.70 -9.86
CA TYR A 185 -25.25 -14.58 -8.68
C TYR A 185 -24.31 -15.77 -8.93
N VAL A 186 -24.30 -16.35 -10.13
CA VAL A 186 -23.47 -17.53 -10.42
C VAL A 186 -22.01 -17.15 -10.66
N LEU A 187 -21.73 -16.08 -11.41
CA LEU A 187 -20.35 -15.75 -11.79
C LEU A 187 -19.65 -14.83 -10.77
N ASP A 188 -20.39 -14.02 -10.01
CA ASP A 188 -19.80 -13.11 -9.02
C ASP A 188 -19.87 -13.69 -7.60
N ALA A 189 -21.04 -14.15 -7.15
CA ALA A 189 -21.21 -14.65 -5.78
C ALA A 189 -20.70 -16.08 -5.62
N ALA A 190 -21.04 -16.98 -6.56
CA ALA A 190 -20.63 -18.39 -6.42
C ALA A 190 -19.12 -18.57 -6.55
N THR A 191 -18.43 -17.78 -7.38
CA THR A 191 -16.97 -17.84 -7.49
C THR A 191 -16.27 -17.51 -6.17
N MET A 192 -16.80 -16.55 -5.40
CA MET A 192 -16.28 -16.21 -4.07
C MET A 192 -16.62 -17.26 -3.02
N ALA A 193 -17.87 -17.74 -2.99
CA ALA A 193 -18.28 -18.82 -2.11
C ALA A 193 -17.45 -20.09 -2.32
N VAL A 194 -17.19 -20.47 -3.58
CA VAL A 194 -16.33 -21.61 -3.93
C VAL A 194 -14.89 -21.37 -3.51
N ALA A 195 -14.34 -20.16 -3.71
CA ALA A 195 -12.99 -19.84 -3.26
C ALA A 195 -12.85 -19.97 -1.73
N ILE A 196 -13.81 -19.42 -0.97
CA ILE A 196 -13.84 -19.52 0.50
C ILE A 196 -13.96 -20.98 0.94
N PHE A 197 -14.82 -21.75 0.27
CA PHE A 197 -15.00 -23.16 0.57
C PHE A 197 -13.72 -23.97 0.32
N LEU A 198 -13.05 -23.75 -0.81
CA LEU A 198 -11.76 -24.35 -1.12
C LEU A 198 -10.69 -24.02 -0.07
N PHE A 199 -10.57 -22.76 0.34
CA PHE A 199 -9.63 -22.35 1.39
C PHE A 199 -10.03 -22.83 2.80
N SER A 200 -11.30 -23.15 3.02
CA SER A 200 -11.77 -23.75 4.28
C SER A 200 -11.42 -25.25 4.36
N ILE A 201 -11.53 -25.99 3.24
CA ILE A 201 -11.11 -27.39 3.17
C ILE A 201 -9.58 -27.48 3.25
N PHE A 202 -8.89 -26.73 2.40
CA PHE A 202 -7.42 -26.72 2.33
C PHE A 202 -6.85 -25.57 3.16
N HIS A 203 -7.08 -25.64 4.47
CA HIS A 203 -6.64 -24.59 5.38
C HIS A 203 -5.10 -24.49 5.42
N PRO A 204 -4.49 -23.32 5.13
CA PRO A 204 -3.04 -23.15 5.09
C PRO A 204 -2.36 -23.48 6.43
N GLY A 205 -3.07 -23.29 7.55
CA GLY A 205 -2.58 -23.65 8.88
C GLY A 205 -2.49 -25.15 9.17
N ARG A 206 -3.02 -26.04 8.30
CA ARG A 206 -2.78 -27.49 8.40
C ARG A 206 -1.51 -27.93 7.69
N PHE A 207 -1.04 -27.15 6.71
CA PHE A 207 0.13 -27.49 5.87
C PHE A 207 1.39 -26.70 6.24
N LEU A 208 1.26 -25.54 6.90
CA LEU A 208 2.36 -24.76 7.47
C LEU A 208 2.50 -25.01 8.98
N VAL A 209 2.81 -26.25 9.38
CA VAL A 209 3.10 -26.60 10.78
C VAL A 209 4.52 -27.12 10.88
N GLY A 210 5.45 -26.27 11.34
CA GLY A 210 6.86 -26.59 11.52
C GLY A 210 7.56 -25.57 12.44
N PRO A 211 8.71 -25.94 13.05
CA PRO A 211 9.48 -25.06 13.94
C PRO A 211 10.17 -23.95 13.11
N ASP A 212 9.39 -22.97 12.67
CA ASP A 212 9.71 -21.71 11.95
C ASP A 212 8.51 -21.19 11.12
N SER A 213 7.34 -21.84 11.22
CA SER A 213 6.14 -21.49 10.44
C SER A 213 5.43 -20.21 10.91
N GLU A 214 5.74 -19.72 12.10
CA GLU A 214 5.31 -18.39 12.54
C GLU A 214 6.39 -17.37 12.17
N PHE A 215 6.01 -16.24 11.56
CA PHE A 215 6.87 -15.07 11.54
C PHE A 215 7.36 -14.83 12.97
N PRO A 216 8.66 -14.57 13.23
CA PRO A 216 9.10 -14.20 14.56
C PRO A 216 8.21 -13.04 15.01
N LYS A 217 7.35 -13.31 16.00
CA LYS A 217 6.51 -12.27 16.60
C LYS A 217 7.50 -11.19 16.94
N LYS A 218 7.34 -10.00 16.37
CA LYS A 218 8.13 -8.82 16.77
C LYS A 218 7.89 -8.77 18.28
N GLN A 219 8.88 -9.21 19.06
CA GLN A 219 8.75 -9.32 20.51
C GLN A 219 8.17 -7.98 20.92
N LYS A 220 6.97 -7.97 21.52
CA LYS A 220 6.46 -6.77 22.17
C LYS A 220 7.62 -6.36 23.07
N LYS A 221 8.35 -5.30 22.68
CA LYS A 221 9.42 -4.76 23.52
C LYS A 221 8.76 -4.62 24.88
N SER A 222 9.27 -5.34 25.89
CA SER A 222 8.80 -5.19 27.26
C SER A 222 8.68 -3.70 27.55
N LYS A 223 7.66 -3.25 28.28
CA LYS A 223 7.45 -1.82 28.59
C LYS A 223 8.76 -1.15 29.05
N ALA A 224 9.62 -1.89 29.75
CA ALA A 224 10.96 -1.48 30.13
C ALA A 224 11.88 -1.10 28.95
N ASN A 225 11.88 -1.89 27.86
CA ASN A 225 12.71 -1.64 26.68
C ASN A 225 12.15 -0.52 25.80
N ARG A 226 10.83 -0.27 25.86
CA ARG A 226 10.19 0.90 25.22
C ARG A 226 10.55 2.18 25.96
N ASN A 227 10.38 2.21 27.29
CA ASN A 227 10.81 3.33 28.12
C ASN A 227 12.30 3.63 27.94
N ARG A 228 13.16 2.61 27.89
CA ARG A 228 14.61 2.81 27.71
C ARG A 228 14.99 3.45 26.36
N ASP A 229 14.25 3.13 25.29
CA ASP A 229 14.44 3.78 23.98
C ASP A 229 13.87 5.20 23.97
N ASP A 230 12.71 5.42 24.59
CA ASP A 230 12.09 6.74 24.71
C ASP A 230 13.02 7.69 25.50
N THR A 231 13.54 7.27 26.66
CA THR A 231 14.51 8.04 27.46
C THR A 231 15.81 8.31 26.70
N LYS A 232 16.28 7.35 25.89
CA LYS A 232 17.49 7.52 25.05
C LYS A 232 17.24 8.49 23.90
N SER A 233 16.04 8.50 23.34
CA SER A 233 15.62 9.44 22.29
C SER A 233 15.49 10.86 22.84
N GLU A 234 14.93 11.01 24.05
CA GLU A 234 14.81 12.29 24.76
C GLU A 234 16.19 12.84 25.15
N SER A 235 17.09 11.99 25.68
CA SER A 235 18.48 12.38 25.97
C SER A 235 19.20 12.86 24.70
N ARG A 236 19.03 12.17 23.57
CA ARG A 236 19.61 12.59 22.28
C ARG A 236 19.00 13.90 21.77
N ARG A 237 17.70 14.10 21.94
CA ARG A 237 17.00 15.33 21.52
C ARG A 237 17.45 16.50 22.39
N SER A 238 17.56 16.30 23.70
CA SER A 238 18.08 17.29 24.67
C SER A 238 19.53 17.68 24.35
N LYS A 239 20.43 16.71 24.16
CA LYS A 239 21.83 16.99 23.75
C LYS A 239 21.92 17.78 22.44
N ARG A 240 21.08 17.43 21.46
CA ARG A 240 21.04 18.13 20.16
C ARG A 240 20.50 19.55 20.29
N TRP A 241 19.55 19.75 21.19
CA TRP A 241 18.96 21.05 21.50
C TRP A 241 19.98 21.96 22.19
N VAL A 242 20.69 21.45 23.21
CA VAL A 242 21.77 22.17 23.90
C VAL A 242 22.87 22.56 22.92
N ARG A 243 23.35 21.62 22.08
CA ARG A 243 24.40 21.91 21.09
C ARG A 243 24.03 23.06 20.16
N ARG A 244 22.80 23.08 19.64
CA ARG A 244 22.31 24.17 18.79
C ARG A 244 22.23 25.51 19.52
N ARG A 245 21.93 25.51 20.82
CA ARG A 245 21.87 26.73 21.62
C ARG A 245 23.29 27.28 21.84
N THR A 246 24.25 26.42 22.18
CA THR A 246 25.66 26.82 22.30
C THR A 246 26.19 27.37 20.98
N GLU A 247 25.97 26.66 19.87
CA GLU A 247 26.40 27.08 18.53
C GLU A 247 25.77 28.42 18.11
N LYS A 248 24.53 28.70 18.51
CA LYS A 248 23.91 30.02 18.29
C LYS A 248 24.53 31.12 19.15
N ASN A 249 24.73 30.87 20.43
CA ASN A 249 25.35 31.84 21.33
C ASN A 249 26.79 32.15 20.93
N ASP A 250 27.55 31.16 20.45
CA ASP A 250 28.93 31.34 19.98
C ASP A 250 28.97 32.22 18.72
N VAL A 251 28.00 32.04 17.80
CA VAL A 251 27.87 32.87 16.59
C VAL A 251 27.42 34.29 16.93
N GLU A 252 26.49 34.46 17.87
CA GLU A 252 26.08 35.79 18.34
C GLU A 252 27.28 36.53 18.98
N LEU A 253 28.03 35.85 19.85
CA LEU A 253 29.22 36.42 20.50
C LEU A 253 30.33 36.79 19.51
N SER A 254 30.57 35.95 18.48
CA SER A 254 31.56 36.26 17.44
C SER A 254 31.12 37.45 16.58
N THR A 255 29.82 37.54 16.27
CA THR A 255 29.26 38.65 15.48
C THR A 255 29.33 39.97 16.26
N GLU A 256 29.03 39.95 17.57
CA GLU A 256 29.21 41.11 18.43
C GLU A 256 30.68 41.54 18.49
N ALA A 257 31.61 40.60 18.68
CA ALA A 257 33.05 40.90 18.70
C ALA A 257 33.56 41.50 17.38
N GLU A 258 33.11 41.00 16.23
CA GLU A 258 33.44 41.57 14.92
C GLU A 258 32.89 42.99 14.74
N GLN A 259 31.66 43.26 15.21
CA GLN A 259 31.07 44.61 15.17
C GLN A 259 31.84 45.60 16.05
N PHE A 260 32.23 45.19 17.26
CA PHE A 260 33.06 46.01 18.15
C PHE A 260 34.43 46.32 17.52
N ALA A 261 35.10 45.32 16.94
CA ALA A 261 36.39 45.51 16.26
C ALA A 261 36.28 46.45 15.05
N ALA A 262 35.22 46.34 14.25
CA ALA A 262 34.96 47.23 13.12
C ALA A 262 34.69 48.68 13.58
N GLN A 263 34.04 48.86 14.74
CA GLN A 263 33.78 50.19 15.31
C GLN A 263 35.04 50.85 15.86
N GLU A 264 35.96 50.09 16.48
CA GLU A 264 37.27 50.61 16.90
C GLU A 264 38.16 50.97 15.70
N LEU A 265 38.19 50.13 14.66
CA LEU A 265 38.91 50.43 13.41
C LEU A 265 38.39 51.69 12.71
N GLY A 266 37.06 51.85 12.63
CA GLY A 266 36.44 53.05 12.04
C GLY A 266 36.73 54.34 12.84
N GLN A 267 36.89 54.24 14.17
CA GLN A 267 37.32 55.36 15.00
C GLN A 267 38.80 55.71 14.79
N HIS A 268 39.67 54.71 14.59
CA HIS A 268 41.07 54.92 14.25
C HIS A 268 41.24 55.56 12.85
N GLU A 269 40.46 55.12 11.86
CA GLU A 269 40.52 55.64 10.48
C GLU A 269 40.04 57.10 10.38
N LEU A 270 39.14 57.54 11.28
CA LEU A 270 38.68 58.93 11.36
C LEU A 270 39.70 59.88 12.01
N LEU A 271 40.62 59.36 12.83
CA LEU A 271 41.71 60.15 13.43
C LEU A 271 42.92 60.31 12.50
N GLU A 272 43.06 59.44 11.48
CA GLU A 272 44.17 59.48 10.52
C GLU A 272 43.87 60.26 9.22
N ARG A 273 42.67 60.82 9.03
CA ARG A 273 42.38 61.62 7.83
C ARG A 273 43.08 62.99 7.86
N PRO A 274 44.03 63.27 6.95
CA PRO A 274 44.62 64.61 6.84
C PRO A 274 43.61 65.63 6.31
N SER A 275 43.61 66.83 6.92
CA SER A 275 42.74 67.96 6.58
C SER A 275 42.89 68.39 5.11
N PRO A 276 41.80 68.70 4.37
CA PRO A 276 41.88 69.04 2.95
C PRO A 276 42.43 70.46 2.75
N GLY A 277 43.74 70.57 2.53
CA GLY A 277 44.43 71.80 2.15
C GLY A 277 45.05 71.69 0.75
N SER A 278 44.64 72.61 -0.14
CA SER A 278 45.34 73.09 -1.35
C SER A 278 45.85 72.07 -2.38
N ALA A 279 45.10 71.90 -3.48
CA ALA A 279 45.62 71.36 -4.74
C ALA A 279 45.65 72.47 -5.81
N PRO A 280 46.83 72.88 -6.32
CA PRO A 280 46.93 73.74 -7.49
C PRO A 280 47.11 72.92 -8.78
N GLY A 281 46.45 73.39 -9.84
CA GLY A 281 47.00 73.57 -11.18
C GLY A 281 47.64 72.41 -11.96
N GLN A 282 47.14 72.28 -13.20
CA GLN A 282 47.86 71.87 -14.42
C GLN A 282 48.18 70.37 -14.59
N ASN A 283 48.27 69.80 -15.79
CA ASN A 283 47.88 70.09 -17.18
C ASN A 283 48.37 68.87 -18.01
N TRP A 284 47.80 68.67 -19.21
CA TRP A 284 48.23 67.77 -20.30
C TRP A 284 48.06 66.25 -20.08
N GLY A 285 47.47 65.45 -20.97
CA GLY A 285 47.22 65.62 -22.41
C GLY A 285 48.28 64.90 -23.25
N TYR A 286 47.95 63.73 -23.83
CA TYR A 286 48.59 63.17 -25.02
C TYR A 286 47.59 62.30 -25.80
N ARG A 287 46.97 62.92 -26.81
CA ARG A 287 47.04 62.48 -28.21
C ARG A 287 47.46 63.70 -29.03
#